data_AF-A0A8H5RHJ5-F1
#
_entry.id   AF-A0A8H5RHJ5-F1
#
_cell.length_a   1.000
_cell.length_b   1.000
_cell.length_c   1.000
_cell.angle_alpha   90.00
_cell.angle_beta   90.00
_cell.angle_gamma   90.00
#
_symmetry.space_group_name_H-M   'P 1'
#
loop_
_entity.id
_entity.type
_entity.pdbx_description
1 polymer ?
#
loop_
_entity_poly.entity_id
_entity_poly.type
_entity_poly.pdbx_seq_one_letter_code
_entity_poly.pdbx_strand_id
1 'polypeptide(L)'
;MSTARLHIKSRNVYQLLRGDFTLPCALVAQSSHHAALSTLSNSIRYQTRSYATPKGARKPLRPPPRAPKLVKAQPSSSSQNDFDLSQISPMDFELAMRASENQVGSLRPDEYYEYASRFSNAIRKGAHPSKIQIPVEAAHEMACLLWLLRRLKAHTSFSMALWASASGFNYSPAVVSLASQLFASGSWQKTTAFADAENRFMKLVAEAKNCNALTVYGEHLFQDGKYDQAVAMLNQALNVDDGVFEWKRKGLICLAKSYAKLGTAHEAKKTLELLGDPEADAELDQLLRSSDAEMTRQQLYTDAVKGKHDLFSQLAEVEFERETKETDVELKKNHHLWGLEWSRLADPSAKF
;
A
#
# COMPACT_ATOMS: atom_id res chain seq x y z
N MET A 1 45.50 -20.78 12.21
CA MET A 1 44.75 -19.76 11.43
C MET A 1 43.48 -20.41 10.93
N SER A 2 42.35 -20.09 11.57
CA SER A 2 41.05 -20.75 11.35
C SER A 2 40.17 -19.84 10.51
N THR A 3 39.84 -20.30 9.29
CA THR A 3 38.87 -19.65 8.41
C THR A 3 37.47 -20.00 8.90
N ALA A 4 36.92 -19.12 9.73
CA ALA A 4 35.52 -19.21 10.12
C ALA A 4 34.64 -18.98 8.88
N ARG A 5 34.04 -20.07 8.38
CA ARG A 5 32.88 -20.00 7.48
C ARG A 5 31.80 -19.22 8.21
N LEU A 6 31.55 -17.99 7.78
CA LEU A 6 30.35 -17.25 8.16
C LEU A 6 29.15 -18.08 7.71
N HIS A 7 28.47 -18.70 8.66
CA HIS A 7 27.15 -19.27 8.46
C HIS A 7 26.20 -18.15 8.02
N ILE A 8 26.00 -18.02 6.70
CA ILE A 8 24.94 -17.20 6.13
C ILE A 8 23.64 -17.88 6.52
N LYS A 9 22.96 -17.36 7.55
CA LYS A 9 21.58 -17.74 7.88
C LYS A 9 20.71 -17.49 6.64
N SER A 10 19.80 -18.42 6.35
CA SER A 10 18.83 -18.30 5.27
C SER A 10 18.19 -16.92 5.29
N ARG A 11 18.29 -16.17 4.18
CA ARG A 11 17.73 -14.82 4.07
C ARG A 11 16.20 -14.93 4.12
N ASN A 12 15.58 -14.49 5.21
CA ASN A 12 14.15 -14.16 5.21
C ASN A 12 13.98 -12.88 4.40
N VAL A 13 13.87 -13.00 3.08
CA VAL A 13 13.64 -11.88 2.17
C VAL A 13 12.14 -11.58 2.20
N TYR A 14 11.71 -10.36 2.57
CA TYR A 14 10.31 -9.89 2.60
C TYR A 14 10.01 -8.97 1.39
N GLN A 15 10.74 -9.14 0.29
CA GLN A 15 11.01 -8.03 -0.64
C GLN A 15 9.84 -7.52 -1.46
N LEU A 16 9.39 -6.31 -1.11
CA LEU A 16 8.66 -5.36 -1.95
C LEU A 16 9.17 -3.92 -1.78
N LEU A 17 10.44 -3.74 -1.40
CA LEU A 17 11.01 -2.40 -1.22
C LEU A 17 12.01 -2.06 -2.30
N ARG A 18 11.46 -1.51 -3.37
CA ARG A 18 11.83 -0.22 -3.94
C ARG A 18 10.74 0.11 -4.96
N GLY A 19 10.01 1.20 -4.72
CA GLY A 19 9.24 1.87 -5.76
C GLY A 19 7.95 1.16 -6.21
N ASP A 20 6.87 1.89 -6.08
CA ASP A 20 6.13 2.25 -7.29
C ASP A 20 7.13 2.70 -8.38
N PHE A 21 7.67 1.76 -9.14
CA PHE A 21 8.41 2.07 -10.36
C PHE A 21 7.37 2.53 -11.39
N THR A 22 7.05 3.82 -11.38
CA THR A 22 6.73 4.48 -12.64
C THR A 22 7.99 4.38 -13.49
N LEU A 23 7.99 3.48 -14.48
CA LEU A 23 8.90 3.61 -15.61
C LEU A 23 8.79 5.06 -16.11
N PRO A 24 9.90 5.77 -16.33
CA PRO A 24 9.84 7.09 -16.91
C PRO A 24 9.30 6.95 -18.34
N CYS A 25 8.01 7.20 -18.53
CA CYS A 25 7.50 7.64 -19.82
C CYS A 25 8.01 9.08 -20.00
N ALA A 26 9.22 9.18 -20.55
CA ALA A 26 9.78 10.45 -20.94
C ALA A 26 8.97 11.05 -22.11
N LEU A 27 8.79 12.38 -22.00
CA LEU A 27 8.50 13.38 -23.04
C LEU A 27 7.04 13.60 -23.43
N VAL A 28 6.35 14.47 -22.67
CA VAL A 28 5.66 15.63 -23.26
C VAL A 28 5.90 16.87 -22.38
N ALA A 29 6.39 17.92 -23.04
CA ALA A 29 6.78 19.26 -22.60
C ALA A 29 6.21 19.81 -21.28
N GLN A 30 7.10 20.17 -20.35
CA GLN A 30 6.81 21.19 -19.35
C GLN A 30 7.02 22.57 -19.97
N SER A 31 5.92 23.27 -20.22
CA SER A 31 5.90 24.72 -20.37
C SER A 31 5.95 25.33 -18.96
N SER A 32 6.99 26.12 -18.73
CA SER A 32 7.23 26.93 -17.55
C SER A 32 6.22 28.07 -17.43
N HIS A 33 5.51 28.16 -16.30
CA HIS A 33 5.05 29.44 -15.77
C HIS A 33 5.25 29.49 -14.26
N HIS A 34 6.33 30.19 -13.88
CA HIS A 34 6.48 30.80 -12.56
C HIS A 34 5.36 31.82 -12.36
N ALA A 35 4.58 31.66 -11.28
CA ALA A 35 3.85 32.76 -10.67
C ALA A 35 4.14 32.72 -9.17
N ALA A 36 5.03 33.62 -8.74
CA ALA A 36 5.25 33.95 -7.35
C ALA A 36 4.00 34.65 -6.82
N LEU A 37 3.40 34.14 -5.74
CA LEU A 37 2.46 34.94 -4.95
C LEU A 37 2.79 34.85 -3.47
N SER A 38 2.86 36.05 -2.93
CA SER A 38 3.35 36.51 -1.65
C SER A 38 2.48 36.12 -0.48
N THR A 39 3.14 35.91 0.66
CA THR A 39 2.62 35.91 2.02
C THR A 39 1.62 37.03 2.29
N LEU A 40 0.43 36.67 2.75
CA LEU A 40 -0.39 37.52 3.63
C LEU A 40 -0.93 36.69 4.80
N SER A 41 -0.30 36.94 5.94
CA SER A 41 -0.76 36.59 7.28
C SER A 41 -2.09 37.29 7.56
N ASN A 42 -3.10 36.55 7.98
CA ASN A 42 -4.22 37.12 8.72
C ASN A 42 -4.64 36.18 9.84
N SER A 43 -4.40 36.65 11.07
CA SER A 43 -4.94 36.05 12.28
C SER A 43 -6.45 36.26 12.31
N ILE A 44 -7.22 35.18 12.45
CA ILE A 44 -8.59 35.28 12.91
C ILE A 44 -8.74 34.39 14.14
N ARG A 45 -8.82 35.07 15.29
CA ARG A 45 -9.23 34.50 16.58
C ARG A 45 -10.68 34.07 16.46
N TYR A 46 -10.99 32.83 16.79
CA TYR A 46 -12.34 32.43 17.15
C TYR A 46 -12.40 32.11 18.64
N GLN A 47 -13.20 32.92 19.32
CA GLN A 47 -13.63 32.73 20.70
C GLN A 47 -15.08 32.22 20.69
N THR A 48 -15.36 31.33 21.65
CA THR A 48 -16.67 30.84 22.15
C THR A 48 -17.40 29.80 21.29
N ARG A 49 -18.05 28.76 21.83
CA ARG A 49 -18.73 28.62 23.13
C ARG A 49 -18.59 27.23 23.74
N SER A 50 -18.40 27.23 25.06
CA SER A 50 -18.57 26.09 25.96
C SER A 50 -20.04 25.65 26.03
N TYR A 51 -20.27 24.33 25.97
CA TYR A 51 -21.51 23.74 26.48
C TYR A 51 -21.22 22.78 27.64
N ALA A 52 -22.04 22.99 28.66
CA ALA A 52 -22.29 22.30 29.91
C ALA A 52 -21.79 20.85 30.08
N THR A 53 -21.24 20.62 31.27
CA THR A 53 -21.11 19.34 31.95
C THR A 53 -22.47 18.70 32.27
N PRO A 54 -22.51 17.36 32.37
CA PRO A 54 -23.30 16.73 33.42
C PRO A 54 -22.43 15.85 34.33
N LYS A 55 -22.64 16.07 35.64
CA LYS A 55 -22.23 15.21 36.75
C LYS A 55 -22.96 13.86 36.66
N GLY A 56 -22.26 12.75 36.92
CA GLY A 56 -22.90 11.54 37.47
C GLY A 56 -22.46 10.17 36.91
N ALA A 57 -21.95 9.35 37.82
CA ALA A 57 -21.77 7.90 37.88
C ALA A 57 -21.73 7.03 36.59
N ARG A 58 -20.55 6.45 36.38
CA ARG A 58 -20.22 5.38 35.40
C ARG A 58 -21.07 4.11 35.60
N LYS A 59 -21.59 3.56 34.49
CA LYS A 59 -21.93 2.14 34.32
C LYS A 59 -21.01 1.52 33.24
N PRO A 60 -20.61 0.24 33.33
CA PRO A 60 -19.70 -0.37 32.37
C PRO A 60 -20.29 -0.50 30.96
N LEU A 61 -19.41 -0.32 29.99
CA LEU A 61 -19.61 -0.41 28.55
C LEU A 61 -20.28 -1.71 28.12
N ARG A 62 -21.20 -1.61 27.15
CA ARG A 62 -21.77 -2.74 26.43
C ARG A 62 -20.65 -3.59 25.81
N PRO A 63 -20.80 -4.92 25.75
CA PRO A 63 -19.87 -5.75 24.98
C PRO A 63 -19.94 -5.40 23.48
N PRO A 64 -18.83 -5.56 22.73
CA PRO A 64 -18.80 -5.28 21.30
C PRO A 64 -19.84 -6.13 20.55
N PRO A 65 -20.42 -5.62 19.45
CA PRO A 65 -21.45 -6.32 18.70
C PRO A 65 -20.93 -7.67 18.18
N ARG A 66 -21.76 -8.70 18.35
CA ARG A 66 -21.51 -10.07 17.87
C ARG A 66 -21.40 -10.04 16.34
N ALA A 67 -20.34 -10.63 15.80
CA ALA A 67 -20.09 -10.71 14.36
C ALA A 67 -21.32 -11.24 13.59
N PRO A 68 -21.69 -10.65 12.45
CA PRO A 68 -22.76 -11.17 11.59
C PRO A 68 -22.45 -12.62 11.18
N LYS A 69 -23.45 -13.50 11.24
CA LYS A 69 -23.32 -14.88 10.75
C LYS A 69 -23.10 -14.84 9.22
N LEU A 70 -21.99 -15.44 8.76
CA LEU A 70 -21.65 -15.56 7.35
C LEU A 70 -22.80 -16.22 6.57
N VAL A 71 -23.35 -15.49 5.61
CA VAL A 71 -24.02 -16.09 4.46
C VAL A 71 -22.93 -16.76 3.63
N LYS A 72 -23.09 -18.05 3.31
CA LYS A 72 -22.17 -18.78 2.43
C LYS A 72 -22.10 -18.08 1.08
N ALA A 73 -21.01 -17.36 0.82
CA ALA A 73 -20.73 -16.82 -0.50
C ALA A 73 -20.44 -17.98 -1.47
N GLN A 74 -21.08 -17.95 -2.64
CA GLN A 74 -20.77 -18.86 -3.74
C GLN A 74 -19.30 -18.65 -4.19
N PRO A 75 -18.62 -19.71 -4.68
CA PRO A 75 -17.28 -19.58 -5.20
C PRO A 75 -17.29 -18.69 -6.45
N SER A 76 -16.62 -17.55 -6.39
CA SER A 76 -16.29 -16.78 -7.59
C SER A 76 -15.37 -17.63 -8.46
N SER A 77 -15.84 -18.02 -9.64
CA SER A 77 -15.04 -18.74 -10.62
C SER A 77 -13.86 -17.86 -11.07
N SER A 78 -12.66 -18.15 -10.59
CA SER A 78 -11.43 -17.61 -11.19
C SER A 78 -11.36 -18.10 -12.63
N SER A 79 -11.42 -17.18 -13.59
CA SER A 79 -11.25 -17.48 -15.00
C SER A 79 -9.89 -18.16 -15.21
N GLN A 80 -9.88 -19.35 -15.80
CA GLN A 80 -8.66 -20.12 -16.09
C GLN A 80 -7.60 -19.32 -16.89
N ASN A 81 -8.01 -18.24 -17.56
CA ASN A 81 -7.17 -17.33 -18.31
C ASN A 81 -6.27 -16.43 -17.45
N ASP A 82 -6.57 -16.24 -16.16
CA ASP A 82 -5.78 -15.37 -15.29
C ASP A 82 -4.40 -15.96 -14.92
N PHE A 83 -4.17 -17.24 -15.25
CA PHE A 83 -2.92 -17.99 -15.01
C PHE A 83 -2.23 -18.46 -16.29
N ASP A 84 -2.44 -17.76 -17.41
CA ASP A 84 -1.78 -18.07 -18.67
C ASP A 84 -0.29 -17.69 -18.61
N LEU A 85 0.59 -18.68 -18.84
CA LEU A 85 2.03 -18.48 -18.93
C LEU A 85 2.50 -18.01 -20.29
N SER A 86 1.64 -18.00 -21.33
CA SER A 86 2.03 -17.47 -22.65
C SER A 86 2.54 -16.01 -22.57
N GLN A 87 2.17 -15.31 -21.49
CA GLN A 87 2.50 -13.93 -21.20
C GLN A 87 3.70 -13.74 -20.27
N ILE A 88 4.27 -14.82 -19.73
CA ILE A 88 5.42 -14.79 -18.82
C ILE A 88 6.56 -15.57 -19.46
N SER A 89 7.76 -15.02 -19.48
CA SER A 89 8.95 -15.63 -20.07
C SER A 89 10.11 -15.63 -19.08
N PRO A 90 11.18 -16.42 -19.32
CA PRO A 90 12.41 -16.32 -18.53
C PRO A 90 13.02 -14.91 -18.51
N MET A 91 12.83 -14.14 -19.60
CA MET A 91 13.30 -12.75 -19.70
C MET A 91 12.60 -11.83 -18.69
N ASP A 92 11.34 -12.10 -18.33
CA ASP A 92 10.65 -11.32 -17.31
C ASP A 92 11.33 -11.47 -15.94
N PHE A 93 11.72 -12.69 -15.56
CA PHE A 93 12.48 -12.90 -14.32
C PHE A 93 13.84 -12.21 -14.37
N GLU A 94 14.54 -12.27 -15.50
CA GLU A 94 15.82 -11.59 -15.67
C GLU A 94 15.68 -10.06 -15.55
N LEU A 95 14.68 -9.47 -16.21
CA LEU A 95 14.39 -8.03 -16.13
C LEU A 95 14.01 -7.61 -14.70
N ALA A 96 13.19 -8.41 -14.01
CA ALA A 96 12.81 -8.16 -12.63
C ALA A 96 14.02 -8.21 -11.68
N MET A 97 14.90 -9.20 -11.84
CA MET A 97 16.12 -9.33 -11.04
C MET A 97 17.04 -8.13 -11.25
N ARG A 98 17.25 -7.71 -12.51
CA ARG A 98 18.03 -6.50 -12.82
C ARG A 98 17.42 -5.23 -12.20
N ALA A 99 16.09 -5.08 -12.29
CA ALA A 99 15.38 -3.95 -11.67
C ALA A 99 15.51 -3.93 -10.14
N SER A 100 15.67 -5.10 -9.52
CA SER A 100 15.94 -5.24 -8.08
C SER A 100 17.43 -5.14 -7.71
N GLU A 101 18.33 -4.82 -8.65
CA GLU A 101 19.79 -4.87 -8.45
C GLU A 101 20.29 -6.25 -7.96
N ASN A 102 19.60 -7.33 -8.36
CA ASN A 102 19.82 -8.71 -7.90
C ASN A 102 19.72 -8.91 -6.38
N GLN A 103 18.95 -8.06 -5.69
CA GLN A 103 18.67 -8.22 -4.27
C GLN A 103 17.62 -9.32 -4.02
N VAL A 104 16.70 -9.50 -4.98
CA VAL A 104 15.75 -10.61 -5.07
C VAL A 104 16.26 -11.60 -6.13
N GLY A 105 16.15 -12.90 -5.85
CA GLY A 105 16.41 -13.93 -6.86
C GLY A 105 17.54 -14.87 -6.46
N SER A 106 17.25 -15.82 -5.57
CA SER A 106 18.20 -16.86 -5.18
C SER A 106 18.45 -17.91 -6.27
N LEU A 107 17.54 -18.03 -7.23
CA LEU A 107 17.60 -18.97 -8.36
C LEU A 107 17.88 -18.25 -9.67
N ARG A 108 18.25 -19.01 -10.70
CA ARG A 108 18.37 -18.48 -12.05
C ARG A 108 16.98 -18.23 -12.68
N PRO A 109 16.86 -17.31 -13.66
CA PRO A 109 15.60 -17.02 -14.34
C PRO A 109 14.91 -18.26 -14.96
N ASP A 110 15.69 -19.21 -15.48
CA ASP A 110 15.17 -20.46 -16.06
C ASP A 110 14.57 -21.39 -15.00
N GLU A 111 15.16 -21.43 -13.81
CA GLU A 111 14.65 -22.21 -12.67
C GLU A 111 13.33 -21.62 -12.15
N TYR A 112 13.23 -20.29 -12.04
CA TYR A 112 11.96 -19.63 -11.72
C TYR A 112 10.89 -19.93 -12.77
N TYR A 113 11.24 -19.86 -14.04
CA TYR A 113 10.31 -20.17 -15.13
C TYR A 113 9.84 -21.63 -15.09
N GLU A 114 10.70 -22.57 -14.71
CA GLU A 114 10.32 -23.97 -14.51
C GLU A 114 9.30 -24.12 -13.37
N TYR A 115 9.52 -23.45 -12.24
CA TYR A 115 8.55 -23.44 -11.13
C TYR A 115 7.22 -22.78 -11.53
N ALA A 116 7.26 -21.66 -12.24
CA ALA A 116 6.06 -21.00 -12.78
C ALA A 116 5.29 -21.94 -13.72
N SER A 117 6.01 -22.67 -14.60
CA SER A 117 5.48 -23.70 -15.50
C SER A 117 4.76 -24.81 -14.77
N ARG A 118 5.40 -25.38 -13.74
CA ARG A 118 4.79 -26.42 -12.89
C ARG A 118 3.56 -25.88 -12.16
N PHE A 119 3.63 -24.67 -11.63
CA PHE A 119 2.53 -24.00 -10.92
C PHE A 119 1.31 -23.79 -11.81
N SER A 120 1.48 -23.14 -12.96
CA SER A 120 0.39 -22.89 -13.90
C SER A 120 -0.24 -24.19 -14.39
N ASN A 121 0.58 -25.19 -14.76
CA ASN A 121 0.07 -26.48 -15.22
C ASN A 121 -0.74 -27.20 -14.14
N ALA A 122 -0.35 -27.11 -12.88
CA ALA A 122 -1.11 -27.69 -11.78
C ALA A 122 -2.44 -26.97 -11.55
N ILE A 123 -2.46 -25.62 -11.56
CA ILE A 123 -3.69 -24.83 -11.46
C ILE A 123 -4.64 -25.14 -12.62
N ARG A 124 -4.12 -25.22 -13.85
CA ARG A 124 -4.91 -25.55 -15.06
C ARG A 124 -5.56 -26.94 -14.96
N LYS A 125 -4.93 -27.86 -14.23
CA LYS A 125 -5.47 -29.20 -13.91
C LYS A 125 -6.43 -29.20 -12.70
N GLY A 126 -6.76 -28.03 -12.14
CA GLY A 126 -7.68 -27.88 -11.01
C GLY A 126 -7.02 -28.01 -9.64
N ALA A 127 -5.70 -28.03 -9.54
CA ALA A 127 -5.03 -28.03 -8.24
C ALA A 127 -5.22 -26.70 -7.53
N HIS A 128 -5.49 -26.76 -6.23
CA HIS A 128 -5.51 -25.56 -5.39
C HIS A 128 -4.07 -25.03 -5.23
N PRO A 129 -3.81 -23.71 -5.34
CA PRO A 129 -2.46 -23.13 -5.25
C PRO A 129 -1.64 -23.59 -4.05
N SER A 130 -2.26 -23.74 -2.88
CA SER A 130 -1.60 -24.19 -1.64
C SER A 130 -1.19 -25.67 -1.62
N LYS A 131 -1.59 -26.46 -2.61
CA LYS A 131 -1.25 -27.89 -2.72
C LYS A 131 -0.10 -28.15 -3.70
N ILE A 132 0.41 -27.12 -4.36
CA ILE A 132 1.49 -27.24 -5.34
C ILE A 132 2.82 -27.21 -4.59
N GLN A 133 3.65 -28.24 -4.78
CA GLN A 133 4.94 -28.35 -4.11
C GLN A 133 5.99 -27.52 -4.85
N ILE A 134 6.20 -26.29 -4.36
CA ILE A 134 7.30 -25.40 -4.73
C ILE A 134 7.97 -24.99 -3.41
N PRO A 135 9.31 -24.87 -3.36
CA PRO A 135 9.97 -24.30 -2.18
C PRO A 135 9.34 -22.95 -1.81
N VAL A 136 9.03 -22.74 -0.53
CA VAL A 136 8.24 -21.58 -0.08
C VAL A 136 8.97 -20.26 -0.34
N GLU A 137 10.30 -20.29 -0.25
CA GLU A 137 11.19 -19.20 -0.58
C GLU A 137 11.13 -18.87 -2.08
N ALA A 138 11.22 -19.90 -2.94
CA ALA A 138 11.14 -19.73 -4.39
C ALA A 138 9.77 -19.19 -4.82
N ALA A 139 8.67 -19.69 -4.22
CA ALA A 139 7.34 -19.17 -4.48
C ALA A 139 7.18 -17.70 -4.06
N HIS A 140 7.74 -17.32 -2.90
CA HIS A 140 7.72 -15.93 -2.44
C HIS A 140 8.55 -15.00 -3.36
N GLU A 141 9.80 -15.38 -3.66
CA GLU A 141 10.67 -14.58 -4.53
C GLU A 141 10.08 -14.42 -5.93
N MET A 142 9.54 -15.50 -6.51
CA MET A 142 8.89 -15.47 -7.80
C MET A 142 7.68 -14.53 -7.80
N ALA A 143 6.88 -14.54 -6.73
CA ALA A 143 5.76 -13.62 -6.56
C ALA A 143 6.24 -12.16 -6.52
N CYS A 144 7.33 -11.87 -5.79
CA CYS A 144 7.91 -10.54 -5.71
C CYS A 144 8.48 -10.06 -7.05
N LEU A 145 9.18 -10.94 -7.79
CA LEU A 145 9.73 -10.62 -9.12
C LEU A 145 8.62 -10.29 -10.13
N LEU A 146 7.57 -11.11 -10.19
CA LEU A 146 6.43 -10.85 -11.07
C LEU A 146 5.69 -9.57 -10.66
N TRP A 147 5.62 -9.29 -9.36
CA TRP A 147 4.99 -8.08 -8.84
C TRP A 147 5.78 -6.80 -9.17
N LEU A 148 7.11 -6.87 -9.17
CA LEU A 148 7.96 -5.75 -9.57
C LEU A 148 7.69 -5.33 -11.01
N LEU A 149 7.43 -6.29 -11.90
CA LEU A 149 7.08 -5.97 -13.27
C LEU A 149 5.64 -5.49 -13.40
N ARG A 150 4.67 -6.23 -12.82
CA ARG A 150 3.20 -5.98 -12.86
C ARG A 150 2.63 -5.36 -14.15
N ARG A 151 3.28 -5.56 -15.29
CA ARG A 151 2.90 -5.00 -16.60
C ARG A 151 1.61 -5.59 -17.14
N LEU A 152 1.32 -6.83 -16.74
CA LEU A 152 0.21 -7.63 -17.24
C LEU A 152 -0.64 -8.12 -16.08
N LYS A 153 -1.95 -8.28 -16.32
CA LYS A 153 -2.90 -8.83 -15.34
C LYS A 153 -2.47 -10.22 -14.85
N ALA A 154 -1.85 -11.02 -15.72
CA ALA A 154 -1.28 -12.32 -15.38
C ALA A 154 -0.23 -12.19 -14.27
N HIS A 155 0.65 -11.20 -14.30
CA HIS A 155 1.69 -11.01 -13.27
C HIS A 155 1.06 -10.82 -11.89
N THR A 156 0.08 -9.93 -11.77
CA THR A 156 -0.64 -9.66 -10.51
C THR A 156 -1.34 -10.92 -9.99
N SER A 157 -2.02 -11.66 -10.86
CA SER A 157 -2.77 -12.88 -10.49
C SER A 157 -1.83 -14.00 -10.03
N PHE A 158 -0.72 -14.21 -10.75
CA PHE A 158 0.33 -15.15 -10.36
C PHE A 158 0.98 -14.79 -9.03
N SER A 159 1.39 -13.53 -8.84
CA SER A 159 2.00 -13.08 -7.59
C SER A 159 1.10 -13.35 -6.38
N MET A 160 -0.19 -13.00 -6.48
CA MET A 160 -1.15 -13.23 -5.41
C MET A 160 -1.33 -14.72 -5.10
N ALA A 161 -1.44 -15.57 -6.12
CA ALA A 161 -1.57 -17.01 -5.94
C ALA A 161 -0.32 -17.66 -5.35
N LEU A 162 0.87 -17.20 -5.74
CA LEU A 162 2.15 -17.68 -5.23
C LEU A 162 2.37 -17.27 -3.77
N TRP A 163 2.08 -16.02 -3.40
CA TRP A 163 2.10 -15.62 -1.99
C TRP A 163 1.05 -16.36 -1.18
N ALA A 164 -0.16 -16.57 -1.70
CA ALA A 164 -1.19 -17.36 -1.02
C ALA A 164 -0.74 -18.82 -0.81
N SER A 165 -0.05 -19.41 -1.79
CA SER A 165 0.51 -20.75 -1.69
C SER A 165 1.57 -20.83 -0.58
N ALA A 166 2.59 -19.97 -0.61
CA ALA A 166 3.64 -19.94 0.41
C ALA A 166 3.12 -19.58 1.81
N SER A 167 2.13 -18.68 1.90
CA SER A 167 1.40 -18.36 3.14
C SER A 167 0.69 -19.58 3.73
N GLY A 168 0.19 -20.48 2.87
CA GLY A 168 -0.40 -21.77 3.28
C GLY A 168 0.57 -22.64 4.11
N PHE A 169 1.87 -22.49 3.90
CA PHE A 169 2.94 -23.18 4.64
C PHE A 169 3.50 -22.36 5.81
N ASN A 170 2.80 -21.30 6.24
CA ASN A 170 3.19 -20.37 7.31
C ASN A 170 4.52 -19.64 7.04
N TYR A 171 4.87 -19.41 5.77
CA TYR A 171 6.05 -18.62 5.42
C TYR A 171 5.75 -17.13 5.64
N SER A 172 6.23 -16.56 6.76
CA SER A 172 5.93 -15.19 7.20
C SER A 172 6.15 -14.12 6.13
N PRO A 173 7.21 -14.16 5.29
CA PRO A 173 7.36 -13.19 4.20
C PRO A 173 6.21 -13.15 3.22
N ALA A 174 5.70 -14.31 2.81
CA ALA A 174 4.56 -14.38 1.91
C ALA A 174 3.27 -13.90 2.58
N VAL A 175 3.10 -14.17 3.88
CA VAL A 175 1.95 -13.66 4.66
C VAL A 175 1.93 -12.13 4.67
N VAL A 176 3.08 -11.51 4.96
CA VAL A 176 3.23 -10.05 5.06
C VAL A 176 3.06 -9.37 3.69
N SER A 177 3.69 -9.87 2.63
CA SER A 177 3.55 -9.29 1.28
C SER A 177 2.14 -9.44 0.73
N LEU A 178 1.48 -10.58 0.94
CA LEU A 178 0.08 -10.76 0.54
C LEU A 178 -0.84 -9.77 1.27
N ALA A 179 -0.68 -9.64 2.59
CA ALA A 179 -1.49 -8.71 3.38
C ALA A 179 -1.32 -7.27 2.91
N SER A 180 -0.08 -6.81 2.69
CA SER A 180 0.19 -5.49 2.13
C SER A 180 -0.55 -5.25 0.82
N GLN A 181 -0.58 -6.25 -0.06
CA GLN A 181 -1.27 -6.12 -1.34
C GLN A 181 -2.80 -6.14 -1.20
N LEU A 182 -3.33 -6.92 -0.26
CA LEU A 182 -4.76 -6.91 0.05
C LEU A 182 -5.20 -5.56 0.62
N PHE A 183 -4.39 -4.91 1.45
CA PHE A 183 -4.65 -3.53 1.90
C PHE A 183 -4.61 -2.54 0.73
N ALA A 184 -3.54 -2.55 -0.07
CA ALA A 184 -3.37 -1.61 -1.19
C ALA A 184 -4.50 -1.71 -2.23
N SER A 185 -4.94 -2.93 -2.56
CA SER A 185 -6.07 -3.18 -3.46
C SER A 185 -7.44 -2.94 -2.80
N GLY A 186 -7.49 -2.74 -1.48
CA GLY A 186 -8.73 -2.69 -0.71
C GLY A 186 -9.50 -4.01 -0.71
N SER A 187 -8.83 -5.14 -0.94
CA SER A 187 -9.44 -6.49 -0.96
C SER A 187 -9.41 -7.18 0.40
N TRP A 188 -8.77 -6.57 1.41
CA TRP A 188 -8.70 -7.08 2.77
C TRP A 188 -10.09 -7.40 3.33
N GLN A 189 -10.27 -8.64 3.81
CA GLN A 189 -11.51 -9.19 4.36
C GLN A 189 -12.72 -9.20 3.40
N LYS A 190 -12.52 -8.94 2.11
CA LYS A 190 -13.59 -8.96 1.10
C LYS A 190 -13.76 -10.33 0.44
N THR A 191 -12.69 -11.13 0.38
CA THR A 191 -12.68 -12.39 -0.37
C THR A 191 -12.29 -13.55 0.54
N THR A 192 -13.14 -14.57 0.61
CA THR A 192 -12.91 -15.75 1.47
C THR A 192 -11.68 -16.56 1.06
N ALA A 193 -11.21 -16.43 -0.19
CA ALA A 193 -10.03 -17.10 -0.70
C ALA A 193 -8.74 -16.75 0.07
N PHE A 194 -8.70 -15.61 0.75
CA PHE A 194 -7.52 -15.14 1.49
C PHE A 194 -7.69 -15.18 3.01
N ALA A 195 -8.84 -15.63 3.52
CA ALA A 195 -9.17 -15.57 4.95
C ALA A 195 -8.11 -16.22 5.85
N ASP A 196 -7.53 -17.36 5.44
CA ASP A 196 -6.49 -18.02 6.22
C ASP A 196 -5.18 -17.22 6.24
N ALA A 197 -4.83 -16.54 5.15
CA ALA A 197 -3.65 -15.68 5.10
C ALA A 197 -3.84 -14.41 5.94
N GLU A 198 -5.04 -13.82 5.90
CA GLU A 198 -5.42 -12.67 6.74
C GLU A 198 -5.35 -13.02 8.23
N ASN A 199 -5.86 -14.19 8.63
CA ASN A 199 -5.77 -14.68 10.00
C ASN A 199 -4.32 -14.89 10.46
N ARG A 200 -3.46 -15.45 9.59
CA ARG A 200 -2.02 -15.59 9.88
C ARG A 200 -1.36 -14.22 10.03
N PHE A 201 -1.70 -13.26 9.18
CA PHE A 201 -1.16 -11.91 9.29
C PHE A 201 -1.57 -11.24 10.60
N MET A 202 -2.85 -11.30 10.98
CA MET A 202 -3.32 -10.75 12.25
C MET A 202 -2.67 -11.43 13.46
N LYS A 203 -2.33 -12.72 13.35
CA LYS A 203 -1.53 -13.42 14.37
C LYS A 203 -0.12 -12.83 14.48
N LEU A 204 0.56 -12.55 13.36
CA LEU A 204 1.89 -11.90 13.36
C LEU A 204 1.84 -10.50 14.00
N VAL A 205 0.78 -9.73 13.71
CA VAL A 205 0.55 -8.42 14.32
C VAL A 205 0.32 -8.54 15.83
N ALA A 206 -0.54 -9.48 16.26
CA ALA A 206 -0.85 -9.70 17.67
C ALA A 206 0.36 -10.18 18.49
N GLU A 207 1.25 -10.98 17.88
CA GLU A 207 2.49 -11.42 18.51
C GLU A 207 3.50 -10.28 18.70
N ALA A 208 3.38 -9.21 17.91
CA ALA A 208 4.21 -8.01 17.99
C ALA A 208 5.73 -8.25 17.90
N LYS A 209 6.13 -9.30 17.18
CA LYS A 209 7.53 -9.72 17.02
C LYS A 209 8.06 -9.58 15.59
N ASN A 210 7.21 -9.20 14.64
CA ASN A 210 7.61 -9.03 13.26
C ASN A 210 7.48 -7.55 12.86
N CYS A 211 8.62 -6.87 12.72
CA CYS A 211 8.67 -5.45 12.41
C CYS A 211 8.01 -5.11 11.06
N ASN A 212 8.13 -5.99 10.05
CA ASN A 212 7.51 -5.76 8.74
C ASN A 212 5.98 -5.89 8.79
N ALA A 213 5.43 -6.86 9.52
CA ALA A 213 3.99 -7.02 9.72
C ALA A 213 3.38 -5.83 10.47
N LEU A 214 4.07 -5.35 11.52
CA LEU A 214 3.66 -4.14 12.26
C LEU A 214 3.69 -2.91 11.35
N THR A 215 4.70 -2.76 10.49
CA THR A 215 4.76 -1.67 9.50
C THR A 215 3.61 -1.72 8.50
N VAL A 216 3.30 -2.90 7.93
CA VAL A 216 2.13 -3.06 7.04
C VAL A 216 0.85 -2.62 7.73
N TYR A 217 0.63 -3.08 8.96
CA TYR A 217 -0.60 -2.80 9.66
C TYR A 217 -0.68 -1.33 10.11
N GLY A 218 0.45 -0.74 10.50
CA GLY A 218 0.56 0.70 10.80
C GLY A 218 0.21 1.57 9.60
N GLU A 219 0.67 1.20 8.40
CA GLU A 219 0.29 1.88 7.16
C GLU A 219 -1.21 1.75 6.86
N HIS A 220 -1.79 0.56 7.05
CA HIS A 220 -3.24 0.40 6.91
C HIS A 220 -4.02 1.29 7.88
N LEU A 221 -3.61 1.37 9.15
CA LEU A 221 -4.21 2.27 10.13
C LEU A 221 -4.10 3.74 9.72
N PHE A 222 -2.97 4.14 9.14
CA PHE A 222 -2.79 5.49 8.60
C PHE A 222 -3.76 5.77 7.45
N GLN A 223 -3.91 4.84 6.51
CA GLN A 223 -4.86 4.95 5.38
C GLN A 223 -6.32 5.04 5.88
N ASP A 224 -6.64 4.35 6.97
CA ASP A 224 -7.93 4.42 7.66
C ASP A 224 -8.15 5.73 8.47
N GLY A 225 -7.18 6.65 8.49
CA GLY A 225 -7.24 7.89 9.27
C GLY A 225 -7.02 7.72 10.77
N LYS A 226 -6.62 6.53 11.23
CA LYS A 226 -6.38 6.21 12.65
C LYS A 226 -4.93 6.56 13.04
N TYR A 227 -4.57 7.83 12.91
CA TYR A 227 -3.18 8.30 13.01
C TYR A 227 -2.50 7.98 14.36
N ASP A 228 -3.19 8.14 15.49
CA ASP A 228 -2.65 7.78 16.81
C ASP A 228 -2.30 6.28 16.91
N GLN A 229 -3.15 5.41 16.36
CA GLN A 229 -2.92 3.97 16.35
C GLN A 229 -1.79 3.60 15.38
N ALA A 230 -1.72 4.26 14.23
CA ALA A 230 -0.61 4.11 13.28
C ALA A 230 0.72 4.46 13.93
N VAL A 231 0.81 5.61 14.62
CA VAL A 231 2.01 6.03 15.38
C VAL A 231 2.41 4.96 16.40
N ALA A 232 1.47 4.48 17.22
CA ALA A 232 1.76 3.45 18.22
C ALA A 232 2.32 2.16 17.58
N MET A 233 1.68 1.70 16.50
CA MET A 233 2.06 0.48 15.77
C MET A 233 3.45 0.62 15.10
N LEU A 234 3.71 1.75 14.46
CA LEU A 234 4.96 2.01 13.75
C LEU A 234 6.13 2.23 14.71
N ASN A 235 5.91 2.92 15.84
CA ASN A 235 6.90 3.00 16.92
C ASN A 235 7.20 1.61 17.49
N GLN A 236 6.19 0.75 17.64
CA GLN A 236 6.41 -0.63 18.06
C GLN A 236 7.27 -1.40 17.05
N ALA A 237 7.01 -1.24 15.74
CA ALA A 237 7.83 -1.84 14.69
C ALA A 237 9.31 -1.44 14.79
N LEU A 238 9.61 -0.17 15.11
CA LEU A 238 10.98 0.33 15.29
C LEU A 238 11.72 -0.26 16.50
N ASN A 239 10.99 -0.77 17.49
CA ASN A 239 11.57 -1.36 18.70
C ASN A 239 11.74 -2.88 18.63
N VAL A 240 11.25 -3.52 17.57
CA VAL A 240 11.37 -4.97 17.38
C VAL A 240 12.69 -5.29 16.69
N ASP A 241 13.53 -6.09 17.35
CA ASP A 241 14.71 -6.70 16.74
C ASP A 241 14.37 -8.10 16.21
N ASP A 242 13.85 -8.16 14.98
CA ASP A 242 13.62 -9.40 14.21
C ASP A 242 14.81 -9.72 13.28
N GLY A 243 15.95 -9.03 13.45
CA GLY A 243 17.14 -9.19 12.62
C GLY A 243 17.02 -8.74 11.15
N VAL A 244 15.81 -8.61 10.59
CA VAL A 244 15.55 -8.17 9.20
C VAL A 244 14.41 -7.15 9.16
N PHE A 245 14.73 -5.87 9.36
CA PHE A 245 13.76 -4.78 9.20
C PHE A 245 13.84 -4.17 7.81
N GLU A 246 13.38 -4.93 6.84
CA GLU A 246 13.40 -4.50 5.45
C GLU A 246 12.52 -3.26 5.25
N TRP A 247 11.34 -3.20 5.89
CA TRP A 247 10.36 -2.13 5.73
C TRP A 247 10.57 -0.91 6.61
N LYS A 248 11.79 -0.71 7.09
CA LYS A 248 12.14 0.40 7.97
C LYS A 248 11.93 1.76 7.29
N ARG A 249 12.44 1.96 6.06
CA ARG A 249 12.28 3.25 5.34
C ARG A 249 10.81 3.60 5.17
N LYS A 250 10.01 2.65 4.67
CA LYS A 250 8.57 2.80 4.50
C LYS A 250 7.85 3.11 5.82
N GLY A 251 8.19 2.38 6.89
CA GLY A 251 7.63 2.60 8.23
C GLY A 251 7.95 3.98 8.79
N LEU A 252 9.20 4.46 8.63
CA LEU A 252 9.61 5.79 9.07
C LEU A 252 8.91 6.91 8.29
N ILE A 253 8.77 6.78 6.96
CA ILE A 253 8.00 7.74 6.16
C ILE A 253 6.53 7.77 6.62
N CYS A 254 5.90 6.60 6.77
CA CYS A 254 4.51 6.53 7.25
C CYS A 254 4.35 7.10 8.67
N LEU A 255 5.32 6.88 9.54
CA LEU A 255 5.33 7.43 10.91
C LEU A 255 5.44 8.95 10.90
N ALA A 256 6.35 9.51 10.09
CA ALA A 256 6.49 10.95 9.93
C ALA A 256 5.20 11.59 9.40
N LYS A 257 4.57 10.98 8.38
CA LYS A 257 3.26 11.41 7.86
C LYS A 257 2.17 11.34 8.93
N SER A 258 2.17 10.29 9.75
CA SER A 258 1.21 10.13 10.85
C SER A 258 1.36 11.24 11.91
N TYR A 259 2.60 11.55 12.32
CA TYR A 259 2.86 12.68 13.23
C TYR A 259 2.45 14.02 12.64
N ALA A 260 2.73 14.26 11.36
CA ALA A 260 2.32 15.49 10.71
C ALA A 260 0.78 15.65 10.70
N LYS A 261 0.04 14.56 10.45
CA LYS A 261 -1.43 14.54 10.51
C LYS A 261 -2.00 14.76 11.92
N LEU A 262 -1.22 14.47 12.96
CA LEU A 262 -1.56 14.78 14.36
C LEU A 262 -1.15 16.19 14.78
N GLY A 263 -0.55 16.98 13.89
CA GLY A 263 -0.05 18.32 14.19
C GLY A 263 1.27 18.35 14.98
N THR A 264 1.92 17.21 15.17
CA THR A 264 3.20 17.08 15.89
C THR A 264 4.36 17.17 14.90
N ALA A 265 4.56 18.36 14.33
CA ALA A 265 5.53 18.59 13.26
C ALA A 265 6.99 18.37 13.69
N HIS A 266 7.31 18.57 14.97
CA HIS A 266 8.65 18.35 15.50
C HIS A 266 9.03 16.87 15.47
N GLU A 267 8.12 16.00 15.89
CA GLU A 267 8.25 14.55 15.88
C GLU A 267 8.32 14.00 14.45
N ALA A 268 7.54 14.58 13.53
CA ALA A 268 7.61 14.24 12.11
C ALA A 268 9.02 14.49 11.55
N LYS A 269 9.59 15.68 11.77
CA LYS A 269 10.96 16.03 11.34
C LYS A 269 12.01 15.11 11.96
N LYS A 270 11.95 14.91 13.29
CA LYS A 270 12.85 14.00 14.00
C LYS A 270 12.82 12.57 13.44
N THR A 271 11.65 12.11 13.00
CA THR A 271 11.50 10.78 12.39
C THR A 271 12.20 10.69 11.04
N LEU A 272 12.17 11.76 10.24
CA LEU A 272 12.87 11.82 8.94
C LEU A 272 14.37 11.98 9.08
N GLU A 273 14.85 12.68 10.11
CA GLU A 273 16.28 12.73 10.43
C GLU A 273 16.86 11.32 10.62
N LEU A 274 16.06 10.35 11.10
CA LEU A 274 16.46 8.94 11.20
C LEU A 274 16.59 8.23 9.83
N LEU A 275 15.96 8.75 8.78
CA LEU A 275 16.11 8.25 7.41
C LEU A 275 17.39 8.75 6.75
N GLY A 276 17.83 9.96 7.08
CA GLY A 276 18.97 10.62 6.45
C GLY A 276 18.78 10.88 4.95
N ASP A 277 17.52 11.05 4.53
CA ASP A 277 17.11 11.12 3.13
C ASP A 277 16.49 12.49 2.79
N PRO A 278 17.15 13.32 1.97
CA PRO A 278 16.67 14.66 1.65
C PRO A 278 15.37 14.67 0.83
N GLU A 279 15.03 13.59 0.13
CA GLU A 279 13.75 13.50 -0.60
C GLU A 279 12.56 13.38 0.37
N ALA A 280 12.77 12.71 1.50
CA ALA A 280 11.72 12.54 2.51
C ALA A 280 11.41 13.87 3.23
N ASP A 281 12.42 14.73 3.40
CA ASP A 281 12.26 16.09 3.93
C ASP A 281 11.37 16.94 3.00
N ALA A 282 11.59 16.86 1.68
CA ALA A 282 10.78 17.58 0.69
C ALA A 282 9.31 17.12 0.69
N GLU A 283 9.06 15.81 0.82
CA GLU A 283 7.71 15.26 0.90
C GLU A 283 6.97 15.73 2.17
N LEU A 284 7.66 15.80 3.31
CA LEU A 284 7.08 16.34 4.54
C LEU A 284 6.84 17.84 4.45
N ASP A 285 7.75 18.60 3.85
CA ASP A 285 7.57 20.03 3.63
C ASP A 285 6.33 20.30 2.77
N GLN A 286 6.09 19.49 1.74
CA GLN A 286 4.86 19.53 0.97
C GLN A 286 3.64 19.16 1.83
N LEU A 287 3.74 18.11 2.64
CA LEU A 287 2.64 17.64 3.48
C LEU A 287 2.26 18.64 4.59
N LEU A 288 3.24 19.32 5.19
CA LEU A 288 3.03 20.36 6.21
C LEU A 288 2.44 21.65 5.61
N ARG A 289 2.73 21.94 4.34
CA ARG A 289 2.21 23.11 3.64
C ARG A 289 0.84 22.87 3.01
N SER A 290 0.53 21.63 2.66
CA SER A 290 -0.75 21.26 2.05
C SER A 290 -1.83 21.12 3.11
N SER A 291 -3.02 21.63 2.81
CA SER A 291 -4.19 21.41 3.65
C SER A 291 -4.63 19.94 3.59
N ASP A 292 -5.36 19.47 4.59
CA ASP A 292 -5.95 18.12 4.57
C ASP A 292 -6.83 17.91 3.33
N ALA A 293 -7.49 18.97 2.85
CA ALA A 293 -8.30 18.95 1.64
C ALA A 293 -7.46 18.74 0.37
N GLU A 294 -6.27 19.33 0.27
CA GLU A 294 -5.36 19.09 -0.87
C GLU A 294 -4.76 17.69 -0.84
N MET A 295 -4.36 17.21 0.34
CA MET A 295 -3.83 15.85 0.48
C MET A 295 -4.88 14.79 0.15
N THR A 296 -6.12 15.00 0.58
CA THR A 296 -7.26 14.12 0.24
C THR A 296 -7.49 14.11 -1.26
N ARG A 297 -7.48 15.28 -1.91
CA ARG A 297 -7.62 15.40 -3.36
C ARG A 297 -6.52 14.64 -4.11
N GLN A 298 -5.26 14.82 -3.69
CA GLN A 298 -4.12 14.14 -4.32
C GLN A 298 -4.19 12.61 -4.15
N GLN A 299 -4.63 12.14 -2.98
CA GLN A 299 -4.82 10.71 -2.72
C GLN A 299 -5.94 10.14 -3.59
N LEU A 300 -7.09 10.79 -3.64
CA LEU A 300 -8.23 10.39 -4.48
C LEU A 300 -7.81 10.29 -5.96
N TYR A 301 -7.07 11.27 -6.47
CA TYR A 301 -6.53 11.25 -7.83
C TYR A 301 -5.58 10.07 -8.06
N THR A 302 -4.64 9.85 -7.14
CA THR A 302 -3.67 8.75 -7.25
C THR A 302 -4.37 7.39 -7.28
N ASP A 303 -5.39 7.20 -6.45
CA ASP A 303 -6.16 5.96 -6.39
C ASP A 303 -7.08 5.80 -7.60
N ALA A 304 -7.65 6.89 -8.13
CA ALA A 304 -8.45 6.89 -9.35
C ALA A 304 -7.62 6.42 -10.56
N VAL A 305 -6.42 6.98 -10.73
CA VAL A 305 -5.47 6.59 -11.79
C VAL A 305 -4.99 5.14 -11.63
N LYS A 306 -4.95 4.60 -10.40
CA LYS A 306 -4.63 3.19 -10.12
C LYS A 306 -5.79 2.22 -10.44
N GLY A 307 -6.88 2.70 -11.04
CA GLY A 307 -7.97 1.88 -11.59
C GLY A 307 -9.27 1.90 -10.78
N LYS A 308 -9.37 2.75 -9.74
CA LYS A 308 -10.63 2.98 -9.01
C LYS A 308 -11.40 4.14 -9.64
N HIS A 309 -11.91 3.96 -10.85
CA HIS A 309 -12.54 5.03 -11.64
C HIS A 309 -13.69 5.74 -10.92
N ASP A 310 -14.41 5.06 -10.03
CA ASP A 310 -15.47 5.66 -9.18
C ASP A 310 -14.98 6.84 -8.32
N LEU A 311 -13.67 6.92 -8.04
CA LEU A 311 -13.08 8.01 -7.28
C LEU A 311 -13.00 9.33 -8.09
N PHE A 312 -13.12 9.29 -9.42
CA PHE A 312 -13.26 10.52 -10.21
C PHE A 312 -14.57 11.25 -9.89
N SER A 313 -15.65 10.54 -9.56
CA SER A 313 -16.89 11.17 -9.09
C SER A 313 -16.68 11.91 -7.77
N GLN A 314 -15.93 11.32 -6.84
CA GLN A 314 -15.61 11.95 -5.55
C GLN A 314 -14.70 13.18 -5.74
N LEU A 315 -13.76 13.13 -6.69
CA LEU A 315 -12.96 14.30 -7.06
C LEU A 315 -13.82 15.43 -7.64
N ALA A 316 -14.80 15.09 -8.46
CA ALA A 316 -15.74 16.08 -9.00
C ALA A 316 -16.53 16.77 -7.89
N GLU A 317 -17.07 16.00 -6.95
CA GLU A 317 -17.79 16.53 -5.78
C GLU A 317 -16.91 17.48 -4.95
N VAL A 318 -15.65 17.10 -4.70
CA VAL A 318 -14.70 17.96 -3.97
C VAL A 318 -14.46 19.28 -4.70
N GLU A 319 -14.30 19.28 -6.02
CA GLU A 319 -14.08 20.50 -6.79
C GLU A 319 -15.34 21.38 -6.87
N PHE A 320 -16.54 20.80 -7.02
CA PHE A 320 -17.79 21.57 -6.95
C PHE A 320 -18.02 22.16 -5.56
N GLU A 321 -17.70 21.42 -4.49
CA GLU A 321 -17.75 21.99 -3.14
C GLU A 321 -16.79 23.18 -2.97
N ARG A 322 -15.58 23.10 -3.55
CA ARG A 322 -14.61 24.20 -3.53
C ARG A 322 -15.12 25.39 -4.33
N GLU A 323 -15.70 25.17 -5.50
CA GLU A 323 -16.36 26.21 -6.29
C GLU A 323 -17.41 26.97 -5.46
N THR A 324 -18.24 26.26 -4.68
CA THR A 324 -19.27 26.92 -3.85
C THR A 324 -18.69 27.76 -2.71
N LYS A 325 -17.53 27.37 -2.18
CA LYS A 325 -16.86 28.02 -1.05
C LYS A 325 -15.88 29.12 -1.50
N GLU A 326 -15.45 29.10 -2.76
CA GLU A 326 -14.48 30.04 -3.32
C GLU A 326 -15.13 31.40 -3.63
N THR A 327 -14.41 32.46 -3.24
CA THR A 327 -14.82 33.85 -3.41
C THR A 327 -14.15 34.52 -4.59
N ASP A 328 -12.97 34.02 -4.99
CA ASP A 328 -12.26 34.47 -6.18
C ASP A 328 -12.95 33.95 -7.45
N VAL A 329 -13.28 34.85 -8.38
CA VAL A 329 -14.05 34.54 -9.59
C VAL A 329 -13.28 33.61 -10.54
N GLU A 330 -11.96 33.76 -10.63
CA GLU A 330 -11.12 32.99 -11.54
C GLU A 330 -10.85 31.59 -10.97
N LEU A 331 -10.53 31.49 -9.68
CA LEU A 331 -10.37 30.21 -9.00
C LEU A 331 -11.68 29.43 -8.97
N LYS A 332 -12.81 30.10 -8.73
CA LYS A 332 -14.13 29.49 -8.78
C LYS A 332 -14.40 28.86 -10.15
N LYS A 333 -14.11 29.59 -11.24
CA LYS A 333 -14.24 29.06 -12.60
C LYS A 333 -13.30 27.86 -12.83
N ASN A 334 -12.09 27.90 -12.30
CA ASN A 334 -11.15 26.78 -12.41
C ASN A 334 -11.64 25.53 -11.65
N HIS A 335 -12.17 25.69 -10.44
CA HIS A 335 -12.79 24.59 -9.69
C HIS A 335 -13.97 23.99 -10.45
N HIS A 336 -14.82 24.83 -11.04
CA HIS A 336 -15.93 24.37 -11.89
C HIS A 336 -15.45 23.52 -13.07
N LEU A 337 -14.42 23.99 -13.79
CA LEU A 337 -13.86 23.27 -14.95
C LEU A 337 -13.25 21.93 -14.56
N TRP A 338 -12.51 21.87 -13.44
CA TRP A 338 -11.98 20.61 -12.92
C TRP A 338 -13.09 19.66 -12.46
N GLY A 339 -14.14 20.17 -11.81
CA GLY A 339 -15.31 19.38 -11.43
C GLY A 339 -16.00 18.71 -12.62
N LEU A 340 -16.14 19.44 -13.73
CA LEU A 340 -16.67 18.91 -14.99
C LEU A 340 -15.75 17.86 -15.61
N GLU A 341 -14.43 18.09 -15.61
CA GLU A 341 -13.48 17.14 -16.21
C GLU A 341 -13.39 15.85 -15.41
N TRP A 342 -13.41 15.91 -14.07
CA TRP A 342 -13.49 14.70 -13.24
C TRP A 342 -14.82 13.96 -13.43
N SER A 343 -15.94 14.68 -13.56
CA SER A 343 -17.24 14.07 -13.87
C SER A 343 -17.22 13.34 -15.21
N ARG A 344 -16.54 13.92 -16.22
CA ARG A 344 -16.35 13.31 -17.53
C ARG A 344 -15.51 12.03 -17.44
N LEU A 345 -14.43 12.05 -16.66
CA LEU A 345 -13.55 10.90 -16.44
C LEU A 345 -14.19 9.79 -15.60
N ALA A 346 -15.21 10.12 -14.82
CA ALA A 346 -16.01 9.15 -14.08
C ALA A 346 -17.06 8.44 -14.95
N ASP A 347 -17.42 8.99 -16.12
CA ASP A 347 -18.41 8.39 -17.01
C ASP A 347 -17.78 7.24 -17.83
N PRO A 348 -18.17 5.98 -17.61
CA PRO A 348 -17.62 4.84 -18.33
C PRO A 348 -18.00 4.82 -19.82
N SER A 349 -18.94 5.67 -20.25
CA SER A 349 -19.37 5.82 -21.64
C SER A 349 -18.67 6.98 -22.38
N ALA A 350 -17.89 7.79 -21.67
CA ALA A 350 -17.11 8.86 -22.29
C ALA A 350 -16.07 8.28 -23.26
N LYS A 351 -16.15 8.71 -24.53
CA LYS A 351 -15.15 8.34 -25.55
C LYS A 351 -13.90 9.21 -25.37
N PHE A 352 -12.74 8.55 -25.37
CA PHE A 352 -11.42 9.16 -25.24
C PHE A 352 -10.79 9.45 -26.60
#